data_AF-A0A971ITT6-F1
#
_entry.id   AF-A0A971ITT6-F1
#
_cell.length_a   1.000
_cell.length_b   1.000
_cell.length_c   1.000
_cell.angle_alpha   90.00
_cell.angle_beta   90.00
_cell.angle_gamma   90.00
#
_symmetry.space_group_name_H-M   'P 1'
#
loop_
_entity.id
_entity.type
_entity.pdbx_description
1 polymer ?
#
loop_
_entity_poly.entity_id
_entity_poly.type
_entity_poly.pdbx_seq_one_letter_code
_entity_poly.pdbx_strand_id
1 'polypeptide(L)'
;MFDFTLILLLIINGLISVSLFVSALIYYLKEKHHFQENKKTSLFCSGLICIGGILNALMMRYVVQFPEVGGYNLNSNFYLITNLTSALLSFFTYYLYLRTGQGLALSSGLPGSILLSQGRVSKSISWKTVLLPIPLLIAWTFIWFAIASPEPTDLALASTPEGNSPMNYIYTFFTASILAPVTEEILYRHFVMGLLARWFGSSKAAVVLNIWVSSLVFAIAHAGVVTDDWIKIMQILPAGVVFGWINRKKGLEHSILAHSLFNTLIIPSTLLLEQSMTI
;
A
#
# COMPACT_ATOMS: atom_id res chain seq x y z
N MET A 1 26.91 15.79 -3.64
CA MET A 1 26.28 16.40 -4.83
C MET A 1 24.78 16.43 -4.56
N PHE A 2 24.09 17.55 -4.76
CA PHE A 2 22.65 17.63 -4.47
C PHE A 2 21.87 16.78 -5.47
N ASP A 3 21.15 15.77 -4.98
CA ASP A 3 20.26 14.95 -5.81
C ASP A 3 18.92 15.68 -6.00
N PHE A 4 18.89 16.51 -7.05
CA PHE A 4 17.70 17.29 -7.42
C PHE A 4 16.50 16.38 -7.73
N THR A 5 16.75 15.20 -8.31
CA THR A 5 15.70 14.24 -8.68
C THR A 5 15.02 13.68 -7.44
N LEU A 6 15.81 13.26 -6.44
CA LEU A 6 15.28 12.80 -5.15
C LEU A 6 14.47 13.88 -4.43
N ILE A 7 14.97 15.12 -4.38
CA ILE A 7 14.27 16.24 -3.75
C ILE A 7 12.93 16.51 -4.45
N LEU A 8 12.92 16.51 -5.78
CA LEU A 8 11.71 16.71 -6.56
C LEU A 8 10.69 15.59 -6.30
N LEU A 9 11.13 14.33 -6.26
CA LEU A 9 10.29 13.17 -5.90
C LEU A 9 9.67 13.32 -4.51
N LEU A 10 10.46 13.70 -3.51
CA LEU A 10 9.97 13.92 -2.14
C LEU A 10 8.92 15.04 -2.09
N ILE A 11 9.14 16.15 -2.80
CA ILE A 11 8.16 17.24 -2.89
C ILE A 11 6.87 16.76 -3.56
N ILE A 12 6.97 16.06 -4.68
CA ILE A 12 5.80 15.54 -5.40
C ILE A 12 4.99 14.58 -4.52
N ASN A 13 5.65 13.61 -3.90
CA ASN A 13 4.99 12.65 -3.00
C ASN A 13 4.38 13.33 -1.77
N GLY A 14 5.05 14.35 -1.22
CA GLY A 14 4.52 15.18 -0.14
C GLY A 14 3.26 15.93 -0.55
N LEU A 15 3.27 16.59 -1.72
CA LEU A 15 2.12 17.31 -2.26
C LEU A 15 0.94 16.39 -2.53
N ILE A 16 1.17 15.20 -3.11
CA ILE A 16 0.13 14.19 -3.34
C ILE A 16 -0.47 13.76 -2.01
N SER A 17 0.36 13.41 -1.02
CA SER A 17 -0.09 12.93 0.29
C SER A 17 -0.92 13.98 1.03
N VAL A 18 -0.47 15.23 1.06
CA VAL A 18 -1.21 16.35 1.67
C VAL A 18 -2.53 16.59 0.92
N SER A 19 -2.52 16.56 -0.41
CA SER A 19 -3.73 16.76 -1.22
C SER A 19 -4.77 15.67 -0.99
N LEU A 20 -4.35 14.42 -0.86
CA LEU A 20 -5.24 13.29 -0.55
C LEU A 20 -5.81 13.40 0.87
N PHE A 21 -4.98 13.77 1.86
CA PHE A 21 -5.44 14.00 3.22
C PHE A 21 -6.47 15.13 3.30
N VAL A 22 -6.19 16.28 2.69
CA VAL A 22 -7.10 17.43 2.65
C VAL A 22 -8.40 17.08 1.94
N SER A 23 -8.32 16.34 0.83
CA SER A 23 -9.51 15.85 0.13
C SER A 23 -10.35 14.95 1.04
N ALA A 24 -9.72 13.99 1.75
CA ALA A 24 -10.43 13.13 2.68
C ALA A 24 -11.09 13.93 3.81
N LEU A 25 -10.42 14.95 4.34
CA LEU A 25 -10.99 15.82 5.37
C LEU A 25 -12.21 16.60 4.84
N ILE A 26 -12.12 17.21 3.66
CA ILE A 26 -13.21 17.98 3.04
C ILE A 26 -14.44 17.08 2.83
N TYR A 27 -14.26 15.91 2.20
CA TYR A 27 -15.36 14.98 1.95
C TYR A 27 -15.94 14.42 3.24
N TYR A 28 -15.11 14.17 4.26
CA TYR A 28 -15.59 13.73 5.57
C TYR A 28 -16.50 14.77 6.23
N LEU A 29 -16.11 16.05 6.18
CA LEU A 29 -16.90 17.14 6.75
C LEU A 29 -18.21 17.35 5.97
N LYS A 30 -18.16 17.32 4.64
CA LYS A 30 -19.32 17.56 3.77
C LYS A 30 -20.36 16.45 3.82
N GLU A 31 -19.92 15.19 3.86
CA GLU A 31 -20.82 14.04 3.68
C GLU A 31 -21.02 13.23 4.98
N LYS A 32 -20.68 13.81 6.14
CA LYS A 32 -20.75 13.21 7.48
C LYS A 32 -22.11 12.55 7.80
N HIS A 33 -23.20 13.09 7.27
CA HIS A 33 -24.57 12.62 7.52
C HIS A 33 -24.97 11.39 6.68
N HIS A 34 -24.40 11.23 5.49
CA HIS A 34 -24.76 10.12 4.60
C HIS A 34 -24.13 8.78 5.01
N PHE A 35 -23.12 8.79 5.89
CA PHE A 35 -22.28 7.62 6.16
C PHE A 35 -22.23 7.22 7.63
N GLN A 36 -23.24 7.56 8.44
CA GLN A 36 -23.28 7.32 9.90
C GLN A 36 -23.07 5.84 10.30
N GLU A 37 -23.42 4.90 9.44
CA GLU A 37 -23.57 3.49 9.83
C GLU A 37 -22.25 2.84 10.30
N ASN A 38 -21.05 3.25 9.87
CA ASN A 38 -19.84 2.44 10.08
C ASN A 38 -18.79 3.00 11.05
N LYS A 39 -19.17 3.94 11.93
CA LYS A 39 -18.21 4.69 12.76
C LYS A 39 -17.36 3.78 13.65
N LYS A 40 -17.99 2.81 14.34
CA LYS A 40 -17.30 1.91 15.28
C LYS A 40 -16.27 1.03 14.58
N THR A 41 -16.64 0.42 13.45
CA THR A 41 -15.72 -0.43 12.68
C THR A 41 -14.57 0.38 12.10
N SER A 42 -14.83 1.57 11.55
CA SER A 42 -13.74 2.43 11.05
C SER A 42 -12.78 2.85 12.16
N LEU A 43 -13.29 3.20 13.36
CA LEU A 43 -12.45 3.50 14.54
C LEU A 43 -11.61 2.30 14.96
N PHE A 44 -12.21 1.11 14.97
CA PHE A 44 -11.51 -0.12 15.32
C PHE A 44 -10.39 -0.43 14.31
N CYS A 45 -10.68 -0.39 13.01
CA CYS A 45 -9.69 -0.62 11.96
C CYS A 45 -8.57 0.43 11.98
N SER A 46 -8.88 1.72 12.14
CA SER A 46 -7.85 2.77 12.26
C SER A 46 -7.00 2.59 13.53
N GLY A 47 -7.62 2.13 14.63
CA GLY A 47 -6.92 1.75 15.86
C GLY A 47 -5.94 0.60 15.64
N LEU A 48 -6.34 -0.46 14.93
CA LEU A 48 -5.47 -1.57 14.60
C LEU A 48 -4.27 -1.16 13.73
N ILE A 49 -4.48 -0.28 12.74
CA ILE A 49 -3.40 0.25 11.90
C ILE A 49 -2.42 1.07 12.75
N CYS A 50 -2.91 1.93 13.64
CA CYS A 50 -2.09 2.71 14.56
C CYS A 50 -1.26 1.80 15.47
N ILE A 51 -1.88 0.78 16.08
CA ILE A 51 -1.17 -0.22 16.89
C ILE A 51 -0.12 -0.95 16.06
N GLY A 52 -0.46 -1.34 14.83
CA GLY A 52 0.50 -1.98 13.92
C GLY A 52 1.69 -1.09 13.59
N GLY A 53 1.48 0.21 13.39
CA GLY A 53 2.55 1.19 13.21
C GLY A 53 3.43 1.38 14.45
N ILE A 54 2.84 1.38 15.65
CA ILE A 54 3.59 1.43 16.92
C ILE A 54 4.43 0.16 17.08
N LEU A 55 3.86 -1.02 16.82
CA LEU A 55 4.58 -2.29 16.85
C LEU A 55 5.73 -2.30 15.85
N ASN A 56 5.51 -1.82 14.62
CA ASN A 56 6.58 -1.65 13.62
C ASN A 56 7.72 -0.78 14.16
N ALA A 57 7.40 0.39 14.74
CA ALA A 57 8.42 1.30 15.30
C ALA A 57 9.24 0.64 16.43
N LEU A 58 8.58 -0.10 17.33
CA LEU A 58 9.24 -0.81 18.43
C LEU A 58 10.09 -1.99 17.91
N MET A 59 9.59 -2.74 16.93
CA MET A 59 10.34 -3.82 16.32
C MET A 59 11.59 -3.29 15.61
N MET A 60 11.45 -2.20 14.84
CA MET A 60 12.58 -1.55 14.19
C MET A 60 13.63 -1.06 15.18
N ARG A 61 13.24 -0.63 16.38
CA ARG A 61 14.21 -0.15 17.38
C ARG A 61 14.88 -1.29 18.15
N TYR A 62 14.10 -2.27 18.60
CA TYR A 62 14.53 -3.18 19.67
C TYR A 62 14.68 -4.64 19.24
N VAL A 63 14.17 -5.00 18.06
CA VAL A 63 13.95 -6.40 17.70
C VAL A 63 14.73 -6.79 16.43
N VAL A 64 14.76 -5.90 15.43
CA VAL A 64 15.37 -6.16 14.12
C VAL A 64 16.54 -5.19 13.90
N GLN A 65 17.67 -5.70 13.43
CA GLN A 65 18.84 -4.87 13.08
C GLN A 65 18.78 -4.48 11.60
N PHE A 66 19.15 -3.24 11.29
CA PHE A 66 19.19 -2.68 9.94
C PHE A 66 20.59 -2.12 9.66
N PRO A 67 21.07 -2.19 8.41
CA PRO A 67 22.40 -1.69 8.08
C PRO A 67 22.42 -0.17 8.07
N GLU A 68 23.52 0.42 8.55
CA GLU A 68 23.78 1.86 8.47
C GLU A 68 24.40 2.21 7.11
N VAL A 69 23.54 2.59 6.15
CA VAL A 69 23.93 2.90 4.75
C VAL A 69 23.36 4.27 4.37
N GLY A 70 24.06 5.05 3.55
CA GLY A 70 23.55 6.32 3.02
C GLY A 70 23.16 7.38 4.08
N GLY A 71 23.67 7.27 5.30
CA GLY A 71 23.29 8.13 6.44
C GLY A 71 21.96 7.75 7.12
N TYR A 72 21.36 6.62 6.72
CA TYR A 72 20.19 6.05 7.37
C TYR A 72 20.61 5.20 8.58
N ASN A 73 20.00 5.45 9.74
CA ASN A 73 20.12 4.61 10.93
C ASN A 73 18.72 4.35 11.49
N LEU A 74 18.05 3.35 10.93
CA LEU A 74 16.66 3.01 11.24
C LEU A 74 16.49 2.49 12.66
N ASN A 75 17.56 1.96 13.26
CA ASN A 75 17.58 1.58 14.66
C ASN A 75 17.72 2.79 15.61
N SER A 76 17.92 4.02 15.16
CA SER A 76 18.17 5.17 16.05
C SER A 76 16.93 5.68 16.81
N ASN A 77 17.16 6.45 17.89
CA ASN A 77 16.08 7.12 18.63
C ASN A 77 15.31 8.14 17.78
N PHE A 78 15.97 8.76 16.80
CA PHE A 78 15.31 9.67 15.87
C PHE A 78 14.23 8.93 15.08
N TYR A 79 14.58 7.81 14.44
CA TYR A 79 13.63 7.00 13.66
C TYR A 79 12.53 6.37 14.53
N LEU A 80 12.83 6.00 15.78
CA LEU A 80 11.81 5.58 16.73
C LEU A 80 10.75 6.68 16.94
N ILE A 81 11.19 7.91 17.25
CA ILE A 81 10.28 9.03 17.51
C ILE A 81 9.46 9.35 16.26
N THR A 82 10.10 9.45 15.08
CA THR A 82 9.39 9.77 13.83
C THR A 82 8.38 8.69 13.46
N ASN A 83 8.70 7.41 13.65
CA ASN A 83 7.79 6.30 13.37
C ASN A 83 6.62 6.25 14.36
N LEU A 84 6.86 6.51 15.65
CA LEU A 84 5.78 6.62 16.65
C LEU A 84 4.85 7.80 16.36
N THR A 85 5.39 8.97 16.02
CA THR A 85 4.59 10.12 15.61
C THR A 85 3.76 9.80 14.36
N SER A 86 4.39 9.19 13.36
CA SER A 86 3.71 8.79 12.12
C SER A 86 2.59 7.77 12.38
N ALA A 87 2.82 6.78 13.26
CA ALA A 87 1.81 5.81 13.66
C ALA A 87 0.61 6.48 14.33
N LEU A 88 0.83 7.44 15.24
CA LEU A 88 -0.25 8.19 15.90
C LEU A 88 -1.05 9.06 14.91
N LEU A 89 -0.36 9.75 13.99
CA LEU A 89 -1.01 10.54 12.94
C LEU A 89 -1.79 9.67 11.94
N SER A 90 -1.31 8.44 11.71
CA SER A 90 -1.97 7.49 10.83
C SER A 90 -3.38 7.14 11.30
N PHE A 91 -3.64 7.14 12.62
CA PHE A 91 -4.97 6.87 13.17
C PHE A 91 -6.03 7.79 12.56
N PHE A 92 -5.78 9.10 12.56
CA PHE A 92 -6.71 10.09 12.04
C PHE A 92 -6.83 9.97 10.52
N THR A 93 -5.69 9.77 9.85
CA THR A 93 -5.61 9.65 8.40
C THR A 93 -6.41 8.45 7.88
N TYR A 94 -6.20 7.26 8.43
CA TYR A 94 -6.94 6.06 8.02
C TYR A 94 -8.39 6.07 8.49
N TYR A 95 -8.70 6.70 9.63
CA TYR A 95 -10.10 6.92 10.00
C TYR A 95 -10.82 7.75 8.91
N LEU A 96 -10.21 8.82 8.41
CA LEU A 96 -10.77 9.60 7.32
C LEU A 96 -10.90 8.76 6.04
N TYR A 97 -9.82 8.10 5.59
CA TYR A 97 -9.82 7.31 4.35
C TYR A 97 -10.85 6.17 4.36
N LEU A 98 -11.02 5.46 5.48
CA LEU A 98 -12.02 4.41 5.61
C LEU A 98 -13.45 4.96 5.52
N ARG A 99 -13.70 6.09 6.20
CA ARG A 99 -15.04 6.69 6.27
C ARG A 99 -15.46 7.30 4.94
N THR A 100 -14.58 8.10 4.34
CA THR A 100 -14.86 8.75 3.06
C THR A 100 -14.78 7.77 1.90
N GLY A 101 -13.79 6.88 1.89
CA GLY A 101 -13.67 5.83 0.88
C GLY A 101 -14.92 4.97 0.80
N GLN A 102 -15.49 4.56 1.94
CA GLN A 102 -16.71 3.76 1.96
C GLN A 102 -17.90 4.53 1.37
N GLY A 103 -18.05 5.80 1.76
CA GLY A 103 -19.14 6.63 1.28
C GLY A 103 -19.05 6.92 -0.22
N LEU A 104 -17.87 7.29 -0.70
CA LEU A 104 -17.59 7.55 -2.11
C LEU A 104 -17.74 6.29 -2.97
N ALA A 105 -17.27 5.14 -2.47
CA ALA A 105 -17.42 3.86 -3.14
C ALA A 105 -18.89 3.50 -3.35
N LEU A 106 -19.69 3.52 -2.28
CA LEU A 106 -21.12 3.15 -2.36
C LEU A 106 -21.92 4.13 -3.21
N SER A 107 -21.70 5.44 -3.06
CA SER A 107 -22.39 6.46 -3.85
C SER A 107 -22.03 6.43 -5.34
N SER A 108 -20.88 5.87 -5.69
CA SER A 108 -20.42 5.72 -7.08
C SER A 108 -20.67 4.31 -7.65
N GLY A 109 -21.38 3.43 -6.92
CA GLY A 109 -21.68 2.07 -7.37
C GLY A 109 -20.48 1.12 -7.39
N LEU A 110 -19.45 1.40 -6.59
CA LEU A 110 -18.38 0.47 -6.26
C LEU A 110 -18.81 -0.42 -5.07
N PRO A 111 -18.28 -1.65 -4.94
CA PRO A 111 -18.65 -2.55 -3.84
C PRO A 111 -18.32 -1.99 -2.44
N GLY A 112 -17.23 -1.25 -2.31
CA GLY A 112 -16.73 -0.78 -1.01
C GLY A 112 -16.09 -1.91 -0.19
N SER A 113 -16.11 -1.78 1.13
CA SER A 113 -15.61 -2.75 2.09
C SER A 113 -16.73 -3.62 2.66
N ILE A 114 -16.51 -4.93 2.69
CA ILE A 114 -17.39 -5.92 3.34
C ILE A 114 -17.51 -5.62 4.83
N LEU A 115 -16.38 -5.39 5.51
CA LEU A 115 -16.34 -5.10 6.95
C LEU A 115 -17.11 -3.83 7.31
N LEU A 116 -17.06 -2.83 6.42
CA LEU A 116 -17.78 -1.57 6.58
C LEU A 116 -19.19 -1.60 5.96
N SER A 117 -19.64 -2.65 5.27
CA SER A 117 -20.91 -2.58 4.51
C SER A 117 -22.18 -2.94 5.28
N GLN A 118 -22.10 -3.36 6.55
CA GLN A 118 -23.24 -3.81 7.37
C GLN A 118 -24.25 -4.74 6.66
N GLY A 119 -23.78 -5.57 5.72
CA GLY A 119 -24.62 -6.55 5.01
C GLY A 119 -25.21 -6.08 3.68
N ARG A 120 -24.84 -4.89 3.19
CA ARG A 120 -25.20 -4.44 1.82
C ARG A 120 -24.40 -5.16 0.72
N VAL A 121 -23.29 -5.80 1.08
CA VAL A 121 -22.39 -6.52 0.16
C VAL A 121 -22.30 -7.97 0.59
N SER A 122 -22.17 -8.87 -0.39
CA SER A 122 -21.95 -10.29 -0.12
C SER A 122 -20.69 -10.49 0.73
N LYS A 123 -20.82 -11.26 1.81
CA LYS A 123 -19.75 -11.48 2.80
C LYS A 123 -18.71 -12.52 2.37
N SER A 124 -18.88 -13.18 1.22
CA SER A 124 -17.99 -14.28 0.82
C SER A 124 -16.78 -13.79 0.02
N ILE A 125 -15.60 -14.22 0.47
CA ILE A 125 -14.36 -14.01 -0.27
C ILE A 125 -14.32 -14.95 -1.48
N SER A 126 -14.00 -14.40 -2.65
CA SER A 126 -13.85 -15.15 -3.88
C SER A 126 -12.38 -15.48 -4.07
N TRP A 127 -11.94 -16.60 -3.49
CA TRP A 127 -10.54 -17.04 -3.56
C TRP A 127 -10.03 -17.20 -4.98
N LYS A 128 -10.89 -17.60 -5.93
CA LYS A 128 -10.53 -17.61 -7.36
C LYS A 128 -10.09 -16.24 -7.87
N THR A 129 -10.78 -15.16 -7.47
CA THR A 129 -10.44 -13.80 -7.90
C THR A 129 -9.13 -13.32 -7.26
N VAL A 130 -8.88 -13.74 -6.01
CA VAL A 130 -7.67 -13.41 -5.24
C VAL A 130 -6.44 -14.16 -5.76
N LEU A 131 -6.56 -15.45 -6.03
CA LEU A 131 -5.45 -16.35 -6.35
C LEU A 131 -5.02 -16.32 -7.81
N LEU A 132 -5.99 -16.26 -8.74
CA LEU A 132 -5.72 -16.43 -10.17
C LEU A 132 -4.67 -15.47 -10.75
N PRO A 133 -4.63 -14.17 -10.42
CA PRO A 133 -3.66 -13.26 -11.02
C PRO A 133 -2.25 -13.37 -10.43
N ILE A 134 -2.07 -14.01 -9.26
CA ILE A 134 -0.82 -13.98 -8.51
C ILE A 134 0.36 -14.60 -9.29
N PRO A 135 0.24 -15.79 -9.91
CA PRO A 135 1.34 -16.37 -10.68
C PRO A 135 1.80 -15.47 -11.83
N LEU A 136 0.86 -14.77 -12.49
CA LEU A 136 1.18 -13.84 -13.58
C LEU A 136 1.94 -12.61 -13.07
N LEU A 137 1.55 -12.05 -11.92
CA LEU A 137 2.24 -10.90 -11.32
C LEU A 137 3.65 -11.27 -10.84
N ILE A 138 3.83 -12.49 -10.31
CA ILE A 138 5.14 -13.02 -9.93
C ILE A 138 6.02 -13.18 -11.16
N ALA A 139 5.53 -13.85 -12.21
CA ALA A 139 6.26 -14.01 -13.46
C ALA A 139 6.63 -12.65 -14.09
N TRP A 140 5.69 -11.69 -14.10
CA TRP A 140 5.93 -10.33 -14.57
C TRP A 140 7.08 -9.64 -13.82
N THR A 141 7.11 -9.80 -12.50
CA THR A 141 8.16 -9.20 -11.65
C THR A 141 9.53 -9.74 -12.02
N PHE A 142 9.66 -11.07 -12.14
CA PHE A 142 10.94 -11.68 -12.52
C PHE A 142 11.37 -11.34 -13.95
N ILE A 143 10.44 -11.23 -14.91
CA ILE A 143 10.75 -10.83 -16.28
C ILE A 143 11.42 -9.44 -16.30
N TRP A 144 10.83 -8.44 -15.63
CA TRP A 144 11.39 -7.08 -15.65
C TRP A 144 12.74 -6.97 -14.95
N PHE A 145 12.90 -7.65 -13.81
CA PHE A 145 14.18 -7.62 -13.10
C PHE A 145 15.26 -8.46 -13.80
N ALA A 146 14.88 -9.47 -14.60
CA ALA A 146 15.82 -10.19 -15.46
C ALA A 146 16.26 -9.35 -16.68
N ILE A 147 15.40 -8.48 -17.22
CA ILE A 147 15.72 -7.64 -18.38
C ILE A 147 16.66 -6.49 -18.00
N ALA A 148 16.40 -5.83 -16.87
CA ALA A 148 17.10 -4.59 -16.53
C ALA A 148 18.07 -4.72 -15.34
N SER A 149 17.91 -5.76 -14.51
CA SER A 149 18.75 -6.02 -13.33
C SER A 149 19.08 -4.77 -12.50
N PRO A 150 18.06 -4.02 -12.04
CA PRO A 150 18.30 -2.78 -11.32
C PRO A 150 18.85 -3.07 -9.92
N GLU A 151 19.78 -2.24 -9.46
CA GLU A 151 20.39 -2.37 -8.13
C GLU A 151 19.50 -1.69 -7.07
N PRO A 152 19.48 -2.17 -5.82
CA PRO A 152 18.78 -1.49 -4.73
C PRO A 152 19.46 -0.15 -4.39
N THR A 153 18.68 0.86 -4.02
CA THR A 153 19.22 2.14 -3.52
C THR A 153 19.71 2.02 -2.08
N ASP A 154 20.49 3.01 -1.60
CA ASP A 154 20.88 3.13 -0.19
C ASP A 154 19.67 3.07 0.76
N LEU A 155 18.54 3.66 0.37
CA LEU A 155 17.30 3.62 1.15
C LEU A 155 16.74 2.20 1.23
N ALA A 156 16.74 1.46 0.11
CA ALA A 156 16.26 0.08 0.08
C ALA A 156 17.19 -0.84 0.86
N LEU A 157 18.50 -0.66 0.75
CA LEU A 157 19.49 -1.41 1.54
C LEU A 157 19.32 -1.13 3.04
N ALA A 158 19.26 0.14 3.43
CA ALA A 158 19.02 0.54 4.82
C ALA A 158 17.70 -0.06 5.36
N SER A 159 16.64 -0.08 4.55
CA SER A 159 15.31 -0.57 4.97
C SER A 159 15.17 -2.09 4.95
N THR A 160 16.23 -2.83 4.60
CA THR A 160 16.23 -4.30 4.58
C THR A 160 16.89 -4.84 5.85
N PRO A 161 16.23 -5.73 6.63
CA PRO A 161 16.84 -6.31 7.83
C PRO A 161 18.19 -6.99 7.59
N GLU A 162 19.15 -6.82 8.48
CA GLU A 162 20.42 -7.54 8.44
C GLU A 162 20.27 -8.99 8.90
N GLY A 163 20.80 -9.92 8.10
CA GLY A 163 20.87 -11.34 8.42
C GLY A 163 19.54 -12.08 8.30
N ASN A 164 19.53 -13.34 8.74
CA ASN A 164 18.47 -14.31 8.43
C ASN A 164 17.75 -14.84 9.70
N SER A 165 17.56 -13.98 10.70
CA SER A 165 16.91 -14.42 11.95
C SER A 165 15.41 -14.72 11.73
N PRO A 166 14.79 -15.65 12.49
CA PRO A 166 13.33 -15.87 12.44
C PRO A 166 12.52 -14.59 12.61
N MET A 167 13.05 -13.66 13.42
CA MET A 167 12.39 -12.40 13.71
C MET A 167 12.43 -11.43 12.53
N ASN A 168 13.48 -11.47 11.69
CA ASN A 168 13.55 -10.69 10.44
C ASN A 168 12.44 -11.13 9.47
N TYR A 169 12.17 -12.44 9.38
CA TYR A 169 11.08 -12.95 8.56
C TYR A 169 9.70 -12.58 9.11
N ILE A 170 9.50 -12.66 10.43
CA ILE A 170 8.26 -12.23 11.08
C ILE A 170 8.02 -10.74 10.83
N TYR A 171 9.06 -9.92 11.00
CA TYR A 171 9.00 -8.48 10.72
C TYR A 171 8.64 -8.21 9.26
N THR A 172 9.36 -8.82 8.32
CA THR A 172 9.15 -8.62 6.87
C THR A 172 7.75 -9.06 6.46
N PHE A 173 7.26 -10.20 6.96
CA PHE A 173 5.90 -10.65 6.71
C PHE A 173 4.87 -9.67 7.28
N PHE A 174 5.07 -9.22 8.53
CA PHE A 174 4.16 -8.26 9.17
C PHE A 174 4.10 -6.93 8.42
N THR A 175 5.24 -6.37 8.03
CA THR A 175 5.29 -5.06 7.37
C THR A 175 4.90 -5.14 5.90
N ALA A 176 5.54 -6.03 5.13
CA ALA A 176 5.37 -6.10 3.69
C ALA A 176 4.11 -6.87 3.26
N SER A 177 3.66 -7.87 4.02
CA SER A 177 2.49 -8.69 3.62
C SER A 177 1.20 -8.31 4.34
N ILE A 178 1.25 -7.58 5.46
CA ILE A 178 0.05 -7.17 6.19
C ILE A 178 -0.08 -5.66 6.23
N LEU A 179 0.85 -4.96 6.88
CA LEU A 179 0.68 -3.54 7.17
C LEU A 179 0.65 -2.69 5.89
N ALA A 180 1.61 -2.90 4.97
CA ALA A 180 1.65 -2.19 3.69
C ALA A 180 0.41 -2.48 2.82
N PRO A 181 0.05 -3.74 2.50
CA PRO A 181 -1.16 -4.02 1.71
C PRO A 181 -2.45 -3.46 2.33
N VAL A 182 -2.64 -3.57 3.64
CA VAL A 182 -3.84 -3.01 4.29
C VAL A 182 -3.90 -1.51 4.11
N THR A 183 -2.80 -0.81 4.39
CA THR A 183 -2.76 0.65 4.36
C THR A 183 -2.84 1.21 2.94
N GLU A 184 -2.10 0.62 2.01
CA GLU A 184 -2.06 1.02 0.60
C GLU A 184 -3.39 0.78 -0.09
N GLU A 185 -4.05 -0.35 0.14
CA GLU A 185 -5.32 -0.64 -0.52
C GLU A 185 -6.47 0.22 0.03
N ILE A 186 -6.43 0.58 1.33
CA ILE A 186 -7.35 1.59 1.90
C ILE A 186 -7.14 2.94 1.22
N LEU A 187 -5.89 3.37 1.02
CA LEU A 187 -5.60 4.64 0.36
C LEU A 187 -5.99 4.60 -1.12
N TYR A 188 -5.38 3.70 -1.90
CA TYR A 188 -5.45 3.73 -3.35
C TYR A 188 -6.74 3.12 -3.90
N ARG A 189 -7.23 2.02 -3.34
CA ARG A 189 -8.41 1.32 -3.88
C ARG A 189 -9.71 1.72 -3.21
N HIS A 190 -9.66 2.08 -1.94
CA HIS A 190 -10.86 2.51 -1.26
C HIS A 190 -11.10 4.00 -1.44
N PHE A 191 -10.16 4.83 -0.96
CA PHE A 191 -10.35 6.28 -0.98
C PHE A 191 -10.11 6.90 -2.37
N VAL A 192 -8.92 6.72 -2.96
CA VAL A 192 -8.57 7.36 -4.24
C VAL A 192 -9.48 6.89 -5.37
N MET A 193 -9.70 5.58 -5.54
CA MET A 193 -10.64 5.11 -6.58
C MET A 193 -12.08 5.58 -6.33
N GLY A 194 -12.52 5.69 -5.07
CA GLY A 194 -13.82 6.27 -4.73
C GLY A 194 -13.91 7.75 -5.14
N LEU A 195 -12.87 8.53 -4.86
CA LEU A 195 -12.75 9.93 -5.24
C LEU A 195 -12.74 10.12 -6.76
N LEU A 196 -11.94 9.33 -7.48
CA LEU A 196 -11.88 9.36 -8.94
C LEU A 196 -13.20 8.91 -9.58
N ALA A 197 -13.92 7.94 -8.99
CA ALA A 197 -15.24 7.55 -9.47
C ALA A 197 -16.25 8.70 -9.32
N ARG A 198 -16.14 9.47 -8.24
CA ARG A 198 -16.96 10.66 -8.02
C ARG A 198 -16.67 11.76 -9.05
N TRP A 199 -15.39 11.94 -9.43
CA TRP A 199 -14.98 12.98 -10.38
C TRP A 199 -15.21 12.61 -11.85
N PHE A 200 -14.86 11.38 -12.24
CA PHE A 200 -14.95 10.92 -13.63
C PHE A 200 -16.33 10.32 -13.98
N GLY A 201 -17.10 9.91 -12.98
CA GLY A 201 -18.38 9.23 -13.17
C GLY A 201 -18.24 7.72 -13.43
N SER A 202 -19.29 7.13 -14.02
CA SER A 202 -19.46 5.67 -14.12
C SER A 202 -19.36 5.09 -15.53
N SER A 203 -19.03 5.91 -16.53
CA SER A 203 -18.86 5.43 -17.91
C SER A 203 -17.72 4.40 -18.02
N LYS A 204 -17.73 3.56 -19.06
CA LYS A 204 -16.65 2.57 -19.28
C LYS A 204 -15.27 3.24 -19.35
N ALA A 205 -15.17 4.38 -20.04
CA ALA A 205 -13.94 5.15 -20.14
C ALA A 205 -13.50 5.72 -18.78
N ALA A 206 -14.45 6.25 -17.99
CA ALA A 206 -14.18 6.75 -16.64
C ALA A 206 -13.67 5.64 -15.71
N VAL A 207 -14.24 4.43 -15.79
CA VAL A 207 -13.79 3.28 -15.00
C VAL A 207 -12.36 2.87 -15.38
N VAL A 208 -12.06 2.81 -16.68
CA VAL A 208 -10.71 2.49 -17.16
C VAL A 208 -9.73 3.57 -16.67
N LEU A 209 -10.05 4.85 -16.84
CA LEU A 209 -9.21 5.96 -16.40
C LEU A 209 -8.97 5.93 -14.89
N ASN A 210 -10.00 5.65 -14.09
CA ASN A 210 -9.90 5.54 -12.63
C ASN A 210 -8.90 4.44 -12.21
N ILE A 211 -9.02 3.24 -12.79
CA ILE A 211 -8.10 2.13 -12.50
C ILE A 211 -6.68 2.53 -12.89
N TRP A 212 -6.46 3.05 -14.09
CA TRP A 212 -5.12 3.41 -14.55
C TRP A 212 -4.48 4.54 -13.74
N VAL A 213 -5.20 5.62 -13.44
CA VAL A 213 -4.67 6.75 -12.66
C VAL A 213 -4.33 6.31 -11.24
N SER A 214 -5.23 5.60 -10.55
CA SER A 214 -4.95 5.09 -9.20
C SER A 214 -3.80 4.08 -9.17
N SER A 215 -3.62 3.29 -10.22
CA SER A 215 -2.52 2.33 -10.36
C SER A 215 -1.19 3.01 -10.64
N LEU A 216 -1.20 4.08 -11.46
CA LEU A 216 -0.01 4.85 -11.77
C LEU A 216 0.49 5.62 -10.55
N VAL A 217 -0.40 6.28 -9.80
CA VAL A 217 -0.02 6.98 -8.55
C VAL A 217 0.54 5.97 -7.54
N PHE A 218 -0.07 4.79 -7.43
CA PHE A 218 0.44 3.70 -6.60
C PHE A 218 1.85 3.24 -7.05
N ALA A 219 2.08 3.07 -8.35
CA ALA A 219 3.38 2.65 -8.86
C ALA A 219 4.47 3.73 -8.67
N ILE A 220 4.15 5.01 -8.87
CA ILE A 220 5.08 6.14 -8.65
C ILE A 220 5.48 6.24 -7.18
N ALA A 221 4.61 5.89 -6.24
CA ALA A 221 4.94 5.86 -4.81
C ALA A 221 6.06 4.85 -4.46
N HIS A 222 6.44 3.96 -5.38
CA HIS A 222 7.54 3.02 -5.23
C HIS A 222 8.85 3.48 -5.90
N ALA A 223 8.89 4.69 -6.47
CA ALA A 223 10.13 5.29 -6.94
C ALA A 223 11.09 5.55 -5.76
N GLY A 224 12.40 5.48 -6.03
CA GLY A 224 13.49 5.62 -5.07
C GLY A 224 13.94 4.31 -4.40
N VAL A 225 13.34 3.17 -4.75
CA VAL A 225 13.68 1.85 -4.18
C VAL A 225 14.82 1.15 -4.94
N VAL A 226 14.93 1.38 -6.25
CA VAL A 226 15.99 0.82 -7.10
C VAL A 226 16.61 1.92 -7.95
N THR A 227 17.80 1.69 -8.51
CA THR A 227 18.52 2.69 -9.33
C THR A 227 17.73 3.16 -10.55
N ASP A 228 16.93 2.27 -11.14
CA ASP A 228 16.10 2.56 -12.32
C ASP A 228 14.60 2.64 -11.96
N ASP A 229 14.16 3.82 -11.51
CA ASP A 229 12.78 4.06 -11.07
C ASP A 229 11.72 3.63 -12.09
N TRP A 230 11.99 3.84 -13.37
CA TRP A 230 11.05 3.48 -14.43
C TRP A 230 10.83 1.96 -14.52
N ILE A 231 11.85 1.14 -14.24
CA ILE A 231 11.72 -0.32 -14.16
C ILE A 231 10.83 -0.70 -12.99
N LYS A 232 11.03 -0.08 -11.82
CA LYS A 232 10.19 -0.33 -10.65
C LYS A 232 8.74 0.04 -10.90
N ILE A 233 8.50 1.19 -11.55
CA ILE A 233 7.16 1.64 -11.94
C ILE A 233 6.52 0.65 -12.91
N MET A 234 7.23 0.19 -13.94
CA MET A 234 6.71 -0.80 -14.91
C MET A 234 6.45 -2.17 -14.26
N GLN A 235 7.26 -2.56 -13.27
CA GLN A 235 7.06 -3.78 -12.49
C GLN A 235 5.79 -3.71 -11.62
N ILE A 236 5.57 -2.60 -10.92
CA ILE A 236 4.47 -2.43 -9.96
C ILE A 236 3.14 -2.08 -10.65
N LEU A 237 3.16 -1.39 -11.79
CA LEU A 237 1.96 -0.86 -12.43
C LEU A 237 0.90 -1.95 -12.73
N PRO A 238 1.23 -3.14 -13.27
CA PRO A 238 0.25 -4.20 -13.48
C PRO A 238 -0.35 -4.76 -12.19
N ALA A 239 0.42 -4.83 -11.10
CA ALA A 239 -0.13 -5.19 -9.79
C ALA A 239 -1.18 -4.17 -9.36
N GLY A 240 -0.89 -2.88 -9.52
CA GLY A 240 -1.85 -1.80 -9.29
C GLY A 240 -3.13 -1.94 -10.10
N VAL A 241 -3.01 -2.22 -11.40
CA VAL A 241 -4.16 -2.40 -12.31
C VAL A 241 -5.00 -3.62 -11.92
N VAL A 242 -4.35 -4.74 -11.59
CA VAL A 242 -5.02 -5.96 -11.15
C VAL A 242 -5.78 -5.71 -9.85
N PHE A 243 -5.15 -5.13 -8.83
CA PHE A 243 -5.78 -4.84 -7.55
C PHE A 243 -6.93 -3.82 -7.72
N GLY A 244 -6.75 -2.79 -8.55
CA GLY A 244 -7.82 -1.87 -8.94
C GLY A 244 -9.02 -2.56 -9.58
N TRP A 245 -8.78 -3.49 -10.49
CA TRP A 245 -9.84 -4.28 -11.11
C TRP A 245 -10.54 -5.22 -10.11
N ILE A 246 -9.78 -5.88 -9.22
CA ILE A 246 -10.33 -6.73 -8.16
C ILE A 246 -11.23 -5.91 -7.24
N ASN A 247 -10.76 -4.75 -6.76
CA ASN A 247 -11.54 -3.86 -5.92
C ASN A 247 -12.83 -3.39 -6.62
N ARG A 248 -12.76 -3.02 -7.90
CA ARG A 248 -13.95 -2.65 -8.68
C ARG A 248 -14.98 -3.77 -8.75
N LYS A 249 -14.52 -5.03 -8.87
CA LYS A 249 -15.37 -6.22 -9.05
C LYS A 249 -15.90 -6.79 -7.74
N LYS A 250 -15.10 -6.77 -6.67
CA LYS A 250 -15.34 -7.53 -5.44
C LYS A 250 -15.18 -6.74 -4.14
N GLY A 251 -14.52 -5.58 -4.17
CA GLY A 251 -14.36 -4.70 -3.02
C GLY A 251 -12.99 -4.75 -2.37
N LEU A 252 -12.86 -3.99 -1.28
CA LEU A 252 -11.59 -3.67 -0.63
C LEU A 252 -10.86 -4.92 -0.12
N GLU A 253 -11.57 -5.81 0.58
CA GLU A 253 -10.95 -6.96 1.23
C GLU A 253 -10.34 -7.94 0.23
N HIS A 254 -10.96 -8.15 -0.94
CA HIS A 254 -10.37 -8.98 -1.99
C HIS A 254 -9.08 -8.36 -2.54
N SER A 255 -9.03 -7.03 -2.61
CA SER A 255 -7.85 -6.30 -3.06
C SER A 255 -6.71 -6.39 -2.04
N ILE A 256 -7.02 -6.17 -0.75
CA ILE A 256 -6.08 -6.38 0.38
C ILE A 256 -5.54 -7.80 0.34
N LEU A 257 -6.41 -8.81 0.26
CA LEU A 257 -5.98 -10.21 0.27
C LEU A 257 -5.13 -10.58 -0.95
N ALA A 258 -5.46 -10.07 -2.14
CA ALA A 258 -4.66 -10.31 -3.34
C ALA A 258 -3.28 -9.67 -3.23
N HIS A 259 -3.20 -8.44 -2.72
CA HIS A 259 -1.95 -7.75 -2.49
C HIS A 259 -1.11 -8.42 -1.40
N SER A 260 -1.69 -8.71 -0.24
CA SER A 260 -1.04 -9.47 0.84
C SER A 260 -0.49 -10.80 0.35
N LEU A 261 -1.26 -11.52 -0.46
CA LEU A 261 -0.83 -12.81 -1.00
C LEU A 261 0.31 -12.66 -2.02
N PHE A 262 0.22 -11.66 -2.90
CA PHE A 262 1.31 -11.35 -3.83
C PHE A 262 2.62 -11.09 -3.07
N ASN A 263 2.59 -10.21 -2.06
CA ASN A 263 3.78 -9.89 -1.26
C ASN A 263 4.29 -11.11 -0.46
N THR A 264 3.38 -11.91 0.10
CA THR A 264 3.73 -13.14 0.83
C THR A 264 4.43 -14.16 -0.05
N LEU A 265 4.08 -14.26 -1.34
CA LEU A 265 4.65 -15.25 -2.25
C LEU A 265 5.89 -14.74 -2.97
N ILE A 266 5.94 -13.47 -3.36
CA ILE A 266 7.08 -12.92 -4.11
C ILE A 266 8.36 -12.87 -3.26
N ILE A 267 8.26 -12.48 -1.98
CA ILE A 267 9.41 -12.35 -1.07
C ILE A 267 10.19 -13.67 -0.93
N PRO A 268 9.57 -14.80 -0.53
CA PRO A 268 10.29 -16.08 -0.47
C PRO A 268 10.70 -16.60 -1.84
N SER A 269 9.95 -16.30 -2.91
CA SER A 269 10.34 -16.70 -4.28
C SER A 269 11.65 -16.05 -4.71
N THR A 270 11.85 -14.77 -4.37
CA THR A 270 13.11 -14.06 -4.63
C THR A 270 14.27 -14.68 -3.85
N LEU A 271 14.08 -14.96 -2.56
CA LEU A 271 15.11 -15.59 -1.71
C LEU A 271 15.54 -16.97 -2.24
N LEU A 272 14.59 -17.78 -2.71
CA LEU A 272 14.89 -19.10 -3.28
C LEU A 272 15.68 -19.00 -4.59
N LEU A 273 15.35 -18.01 -5.42
CA LEU A 273 16.07 -17.78 -6.68
C LEU A 273 17.51 -17.31 -6.43
N GLU A 274 17.71 -16.36 -5.52
CA GLU A 274 19.06 -15.91 -5.12
C GLU A 274 19.93 -17.09 -4.66
N GLN A 275 19.41 -17.96 -3.79
CA GLN A 275 20.13 -19.15 -3.34
C GLN A 275 20.48 -20.09 -4.49
N SER A 276 19.57 -20.32 -5.44
CA SER A 276 19.80 -21.19 -6.59
C SER A 276 20.85 -20.67 -7.58
N MET A 277 21.10 -19.36 -7.62
CA MET A 277 22.13 -18.74 -8.48
C MET A 277 23.51 -18.66 -7.82
N THR A 278 23.60 -18.92 -6.52
CA THR A 278 24.86 -18.93 -5.76
C THR A 278 25.51 -20.33 -5.63
N ILE A 279 24.87 -21.37 -6.17
CA ILE A 279 25.36 -22.76 -6.23
C ILE A 279 25.85 -23.03 -7.66
#